data_AF-A0A834GAE2-F1
#
_entry.id   AF-A0A834GAE2-F1
#
_cell.length_a   1.000
_cell.length_b   1.000
_cell.length_c   1.000
_cell.angle_alpha   90.00
_cell.angle_beta   90.00
_cell.angle_gamma   90.00
#
_symmetry.space_group_name_H-M   'P 1'
#
loop_
_entity.id
_entity.type
_entity.pdbx_description
1 polymer ?
#
loop_
_entity_poly.entity_id
_entity_poly.type
_entity_poly.pdbx_seq_one_letter_code
_entity_poly.pdbx_strand_id
1 'polypeptide(L)'
;MRERQPKVVREIKLREGEREKECNQPKRGSKHSCSLASYNVAPTGPRNDRRRMKFNIVSATSMACPHIAGVAALLCSAHHDWSPSAIRSALMATATTIDNEDALLARYEDMGQATPLSVGVGHINSAMASNPELVYDADTSD
;
A
#
# COMPACT_ATOMS: atom_id res chain seq x y z
N MET A 1 -33.57 4.23 1.07
CA MET A 1 -32.74 3.56 2.11
C MET A 1 -31.43 4.34 2.16
N ARG A 2 -31.17 5.14 3.20
CA ARG A 2 -29.92 5.93 3.27
C ARG A 2 -28.86 5.04 3.90
N GLU A 3 -27.89 4.60 3.11
CA GLU A 3 -26.70 3.91 3.61
C GLU A 3 -26.05 4.81 4.68
N ARG A 4 -26.03 4.32 5.92
CA ARG A 4 -25.24 4.94 6.98
C ARG A 4 -23.79 4.68 6.65
N GLN A 5 -23.15 5.62 5.97
CA GLN A 5 -21.71 5.59 5.75
C GLN A 5 -21.02 5.39 7.12
N PRO A 6 -20.23 4.31 7.30
CA PRO A 6 -19.55 4.03 8.57
C PRO A 6 -18.58 5.16 8.90
N LYS A 7 -18.29 5.35 10.20
CA LYS A 7 -17.46 6.48 10.70
C LYS A 7 -16.13 6.62 9.93
N VAL A 8 -15.50 5.49 9.59
CA VAL A 8 -14.26 5.41 8.79
C VAL A 8 -14.42 6.03 7.41
N VAL A 9 -15.50 5.74 6.67
CA VAL A 9 -15.72 6.29 5.32
C VAL A 9 -15.93 7.81 5.38
N ARG A 10 -16.56 8.32 6.44
CA ARG A 10 -16.70 9.77 6.64
C ARG A 10 -15.37 10.44 6.93
N GLU A 11 -14.52 9.85 7.77
CA GLU A 11 -13.18 10.39 8.06
C GLU A 11 -12.23 10.34 6.86
N ILE A 12 -12.28 9.26 6.06
CA ILE A 12 -11.51 9.16 4.81
C ILE A 12 -11.95 10.26 3.84
N LYS A 13 -13.27 10.44 3.66
CA LYS A 13 -13.82 11.48 2.78
C LYS A 13 -13.39 12.90 3.18
N LEU A 14 -13.26 13.16 4.49
CA LEU A 14 -12.81 14.46 5.01
C LEU A 14 -11.29 14.67 4.80
N ARG A 15 -10.47 13.62 4.87
CA ARG A 15 -9.01 13.72 4.70
C ARG A 15 -8.54 13.64 3.24
N GLU A 16 -9.37 13.20 2.31
CA GLU A 16 -9.06 13.19 0.87
C GLU A 16 -9.12 14.58 0.23
N GLY A 17 -9.87 15.52 0.81
CA GLY A 17 -10.01 16.89 0.29
C GLY A 17 -8.73 17.74 0.32
N GLU A 18 -7.67 17.30 1.00
CA GLU A 18 -6.48 18.12 1.25
C GLU A 18 -5.16 17.57 0.64
N ARG A 19 -5.14 16.37 0.05
CA ARG A 19 -3.88 15.66 -0.28
C ARG A 19 -3.55 15.43 -1.76
N GLU A 20 -4.20 16.11 -2.69
CA GLU A 20 -3.85 15.99 -4.12
C GLU A 20 -2.61 16.82 -4.54
N LYS A 21 -1.95 17.55 -3.64
CA LYS A 21 -0.96 18.59 -4.04
C LYS A 21 0.51 18.16 -4.01
N GLU A 22 0.87 16.93 -3.61
CA GLU A 22 2.27 16.61 -3.32
C GLU A 22 2.80 15.34 -4.01
N CYS A 23 2.83 15.33 -5.34
CA CYS A 23 3.52 14.30 -6.12
C CYS A 23 4.40 14.88 -7.26
N ASN A 24 4.95 16.09 -7.10
CA ASN A 24 5.84 16.68 -8.10
C ASN A 24 7.23 17.04 -7.56
N GLN A 25 7.69 16.37 -6.50
CA GLN A 25 9.04 16.58 -5.97
C GLN A 25 9.90 15.31 -6.09
N PRO A 26 11.14 15.43 -6.59
CA PRO A 26 12.05 14.31 -6.76
C PRO A 26 12.57 13.85 -5.38
N LYS A 27 12.05 12.74 -4.87
CA LYS A 27 12.56 12.14 -3.62
C LYS A 27 13.83 11.34 -3.92
N ARG A 28 14.93 11.79 -3.31
CA ARG A 28 16.28 11.22 -3.39
C ARG A 28 16.32 10.02 -2.43
N GLY A 29 16.35 8.78 -2.93
CA GLY A 29 16.41 7.56 -2.09
C GLY A 29 16.17 6.27 -2.87
N SER A 30 16.91 5.21 -2.51
CA SER A 30 17.00 3.89 -3.15
C SER A 30 15.64 3.27 -3.50
N LYS A 31 15.51 2.78 -4.74
CA LYS A 31 14.24 2.32 -5.34
C LYS A 31 14.15 0.79 -5.25
N HIS A 32 13.28 0.29 -4.40
CA HIS A 32 12.82 -1.11 -4.46
C HIS A 32 11.44 -1.15 -5.15
N SER A 33 11.27 -2.14 -6.03
CA SER A 33 10.32 -2.16 -7.15
C SER A 33 9.06 -2.98 -6.91
N CYS A 34 7.88 -2.43 -7.22
CA CYS A 34 6.73 -3.15 -7.80
C CYS A 34 5.83 -2.14 -8.57
N SER A 35 5.16 -2.59 -9.63
CA SER A 35 4.54 -1.82 -10.76
C SER A 35 3.00 -1.81 -10.68
N LEU A 36 2.22 -0.77 -11.00
CA LEU A 36 2.04 0.04 -12.22
C LEU A 36 1.45 1.42 -11.86
N ALA A 37 1.91 2.51 -12.48
CA ALA A 37 1.05 3.67 -12.77
C ALA A 37 1.71 4.55 -13.84
N SER A 38 0.94 4.96 -14.86
CA SER A 38 0.77 6.39 -15.13
C SER A 38 -0.05 6.68 -16.39
N TYR A 39 -0.90 7.70 -16.27
CA TYR A 39 -1.52 8.39 -17.40
C TYR A 39 -0.60 9.55 -17.86
N ASN A 40 -0.06 9.44 -19.07
CA ASN A 40 0.67 10.49 -19.82
C ASN A 40 2.11 10.84 -19.39
N VAL A 41 2.92 9.87 -18.98
CA VAL A 41 4.39 10.06 -18.91
C VAL A 41 5.07 9.54 -20.15
N ALA A 42 6.28 10.05 -20.38
CA ALA A 42 7.19 9.45 -21.32
C ALA A 42 7.68 8.07 -20.82
N PRO A 43 7.86 7.09 -21.71
CA PRO A 43 8.21 5.71 -21.33
C PRO A 43 9.59 5.63 -20.69
N THR A 44 10.50 6.48 -21.16
CA THR A 44 11.91 6.48 -20.79
C THR A 44 12.18 7.30 -19.51
N GLY A 45 11.26 8.17 -19.10
CA GLY A 45 11.41 9.07 -17.94
C GLY A 45 11.95 10.49 -18.18
N PRO A 46 12.89 10.80 -19.10
CA PRO A 46 13.39 12.15 -19.30
C PRO A 46 12.36 13.04 -20.00
N ARG A 47 12.37 14.33 -19.64
CA ARG A 47 11.46 15.37 -20.16
C ARG A 47 11.58 15.59 -21.68
N ASN A 48 12.68 15.18 -22.29
CA ASN A 48 12.92 15.33 -23.72
C ASN A 48 12.20 14.29 -24.58
N ASP A 49 11.74 13.17 -23.99
CA ASP A 49 10.95 12.19 -24.72
C ASP A 49 9.49 12.67 -24.84
N ARG A 50 9.08 12.95 -26.08
CA ARG A 50 7.75 13.47 -26.41
C ARG A 50 6.69 12.39 -26.52
N ARG A 51 7.07 11.11 -26.49
CA ARG A 51 6.10 10.02 -26.53
C ARG A 51 5.23 10.07 -25.27
N ARG A 52 3.94 9.80 -25.42
CA ARG A 52 2.97 9.72 -24.33
C ARG A 52 2.29 8.38 -24.41
N MET A 53 2.30 7.66 -23.30
CA MET A 53 1.62 6.37 -23.18
C MET A 53 0.57 6.46 -22.08
N LYS A 54 -0.55 5.76 -22.30
CA LYS A 54 -1.65 5.66 -21.34
C LYS A 54 -1.31 4.75 -20.16
N PHE A 55 -0.36 3.83 -20.38
CA PHE A 55 0.15 2.90 -19.39
C PHE A 55 1.66 2.88 -19.49
N ASN A 56 2.33 2.95 -18.36
CA ASN A 56 3.78 2.82 -18.27
C ASN A 56 4.15 1.91 -17.10
N ILE A 57 5.20 1.12 -17.29
CA ILE A 57 5.76 0.27 -16.24
C ILE A 57 6.80 1.09 -15.51
N VAL A 58 6.51 1.42 -14.26
CA VAL A 58 7.40 2.18 -13.37
C VAL A 58 7.55 1.45 -12.05
N SER A 59 8.69 1.62 -11.40
CA SER A 59 9.03 0.94 -10.16
C SER A 59 9.40 1.97 -9.08
N ALA A 60 8.59 2.05 -8.03
CA ALA A 60 8.82 2.88 -6.85
C ALA A 60 7.89 2.49 -5.69
N THR A 61 8.24 2.87 -4.46
CA THR A 61 7.37 2.72 -3.28
C THR A 61 6.04 3.47 -3.42
N SER A 62 5.99 4.53 -4.23
CA SER A 62 4.75 5.24 -4.59
C SER A 62 3.72 4.35 -5.28
N MET A 63 4.13 3.24 -5.89
CA MET A 63 3.23 2.26 -6.53
C MET A 63 2.69 1.23 -5.53
N ALA A 64 3.42 0.96 -4.44
CA ALA A 64 2.94 0.09 -3.37
C ALA A 64 1.80 0.77 -2.57
N CYS A 65 1.91 2.08 -2.32
CA CYS A 65 0.91 2.86 -1.58
C CYS A 65 -0.55 2.65 -2.08
N PRO A 66 -0.88 2.85 -3.37
CA PRO A 66 -2.24 2.62 -3.87
C PRO A 66 -2.67 1.14 -3.80
N HIS A 67 -1.75 0.19 -3.83
CA HIS A 67 -2.08 -1.24 -3.66
C HIS A 67 -2.55 -1.52 -2.22
N ILE A 68 -1.81 -1.03 -1.21
CA ILE A 68 -2.19 -1.17 0.20
C ILE A 68 -3.50 -0.42 0.48
N ALA A 69 -3.65 0.80 -0.05
CA ALA A 69 -4.87 1.57 0.10
C ALA A 69 -6.09 0.85 -0.50
N GLY A 70 -5.93 0.20 -1.66
CA GLY A 70 -6.98 -0.61 -2.28
C GLY A 70 -7.39 -1.79 -1.41
N VAL A 71 -6.43 -2.56 -0.90
CA VAL A 71 -6.73 -3.71 -0.01
C VAL A 71 -7.39 -3.25 1.29
N ALA A 72 -6.89 -2.17 1.90
CA ALA A 72 -7.49 -1.59 3.10
C ALA A 72 -8.94 -1.13 2.85
N ALA A 73 -9.22 -0.51 1.68
CA ALA A 73 -10.57 -0.10 1.31
C ALA A 73 -11.51 -1.31 1.14
N LEU A 74 -11.03 -2.42 0.57
CA LEU A 74 -11.81 -3.65 0.49
C LEU A 74 -12.11 -4.22 1.87
N LEU A 75 -11.14 -4.23 2.78
CA LEU A 75 -11.35 -4.67 4.17
C LEU A 75 -12.35 -3.77 4.91
N CYS A 76 -12.28 -2.44 4.74
CA CYS A 76 -13.27 -1.51 5.27
C CYS A 76 -14.70 -1.80 4.77
N SER A 77 -14.82 -2.27 3.52
CA SER A 77 -16.11 -2.61 2.92
C SER A 77 -16.67 -3.96 3.40
N ALA A 78 -15.79 -4.92 3.70
CA ALA A 78 -16.18 -6.22 4.22
C ALA A 78 -16.45 -6.20 5.74
N HIS A 79 -15.67 -5.41 6.48
CA HIS A 79 -15.70 -5.31 7.94
C HIS A 79 -15.98 -3.87 8.38
N HIS A 80 -17.25 -3.47 8.36
CA HIS A 80 -17.67 -2.11 8.70
C HIS A 80 -17.45 -1.75 10.18
N ASP A 81 -17.30 -2.74 11.04
CA ASP A 81 -17.18 -2.57 12.50
C ASP A 81 -15.72 -2.38 12.94
N TRP A 82 -14.75 -2.62 12.05
CA TRP A 82 -13.33 -2.49 12.38
C TRP A 82 -12.87 -1.04 12.39
N SER A 83 -12.04 -0.70 13.38
CA SER A 83 -11.33 0.56 13.43
C SER A 83 -10.21 0.62 12.35
N PRO A 84 -9.70 1.82 12.01
CA PRO A 84 -8.52 1.94 11.15
C PRO A 84 -7.28 1.22 11.72
N SER A 85 -7.14 1.23 13.05
CA SER A 85 -6.06 0.52 13.77
C SER A 85 -6.22 -0.99 13.63
N ALA A 86 -7.44 -1.51 13.75
CA ALA A 86 -7.77 -2.91 13.57
C ALA A 86 -7.45 -3.39 12.14
N ILE A 87 -7.83 -2.64 11.10
CA ILE A 87 -7.52 -2.98 9.70
C ILE A 87 -6.00 -3.01 9.48
N ARG A 88 -5.29 -2.01 10.00
CA ARG A 88 -3.82 -1.97 9.91
C ARG A 88 -3.20 -3.17 10.62
N SER A 89 -3.67 -3.50 11.82
CA SER A 89 -3.19 -4.64 12.57
C SER A 89 -3.44 -5.95 11.84
N ALA A 90 -4.63 -6.15 11.28
CA ALA A 90 -4.97 -7.35 10.51
C ALA A 90 -3.99 -7.53 9.34
N LEU A 91 -3.78 -6.48 8.54
CA LEU A 91 -2.84 -6.49 7.43
C LEU A 91 -1.40 -6.79 7.85
N MET A 92 -0.99 -6.28 9.02
CA MET A 92 0.36 -6.49 9.54
C MET A 92 0.56 -7.90 10.09
N ALA A 93 -0.43 -8.45 10.80
CA ALA A 93 -0.35 -9.77 11.43
C ALA A 93 -0.38 -10.91 10.40
N THR A 94 -1.05 -10.71 9.26
CA THR A 94 -1.15 -11.72 8.20
C THR A 94 -0.08 -11.59 7.12
N ALA A 95 0.87 -10.66 7.26
CA ALA A 95 1.95 -10.48 6.30
C ALA A 95 2.94 -11.65 6.35
N THR A 96 3.47 -12.07 5.19
CA THR A 96 4.41 -13.18 5.08
C THR A 96 5.82 -12.69 4.77
N THR A 97 6.81 -13.25 5.45
CA THR A 97 8.24 -13.02 5.17
C THR A 97 8.85 -14.10 4.29
N ILE A 98 8.01 -15.01 3.77
CA ILE A 98 8.37 -16.13 2.94
C ILE A 98 7.95 -15.82 1.50
N ASP A 99 8.82 -16.08 0.55
CA ASP A 99 8.57 -15.96 -0.88
C ASP A 99 7.95 -17.24 -1.47
N ASN A 100 7.81 -17.28 -2.80
CA ASN A 100 7.20 -18.41 -3.49
C ASN A 100 8.13 -19.65 -3.56
N GLU A 101 9.39 -19.52 -3.16
CA GLU A 101 10.39 -20.59 -3.13
C GLU A 101 10.59 -21.14 -1.71
N ASP A 102 9.68 -20.80 -0.79
CA ASP A 102 9.77 -21.10 0.65
C ASP A 102 11.03 -20.52 1.32
N ALA A 103 11.65 -19.51 0.71
CA ALA A 103 12.80 -18.79 1.23
C ALA A 103 12.37 -17.47 1.89
N LEU A 104 13.24 -16.94 2.75
CA LEU A 104 13.00 -15.62 3.33
C LEU A 104 13.15 -14.55 2.26
N LEU A 105 12.30 -13.53 2.30
CA LEU A 105 12.32 -12.41 1.36
C LEU A 105 13.75 -11.90 1.17
N ALA A 106 14.15 -11.74 -0.08
CA ALA A 106 15.45 -11.18 -0.43
C ALA A 106 15.33 -9.68 -0.71
N ARG A 107 16.35 -8.94 -0.29
CA ARG A 107 16.53 -7.54 -0.63
C ARG A 107 17.06 -7.44 -2.05
N TYR A 108 16.40 -6.65 -2.89
CA TYR A 108 16.74 -6.57 -4.32
C TYR A 108 18.17 -6.07 -4.60
N GLU A 109 18.77 -5.26 -3.72
CA GLU A 109 20.04 -4.60 -4.00
C GLU A 109 21.27 -5.52 -3.86
N ASP A 110 21.24 -6.48 -2.95
CA ASP A 110 22.35 -7.39 -2.65
C ASP A 110 21.94 -8.86 -2.66
N MET A 111 20.66 -9.16 -2.94
CA MET A 111 20.07 -10.49 -2.80
C MET A 111 20.25 -11.09 -1.39
N GLY A 112 20.51 -10.23 -0.39
CA GLY A 112 20.65 -10.61 1.00
C GLY A 112 19.29 -10.81 1.66
N GLN A 113 19.26 -11.48 2.80
CA GLN A 113 18.03 -11.68 3.56
C GLN A 113 17.44 -10.32 3.98
N ALA A 114 16.15 -10.13 3.70
CA ALA A 114 15.43 -8.92 4.07
C ALA A 114 15.30 -8.84 5.59
N THR A 115 15.65 -7.69 6.14
CA THR A 115 15.47 -7.39 7.56
C THR A 115 14.12 -6.70 7.80
N PRO A 116 13.57 -6.74 9.02
CA PRO A 116 12.34 -6.01 9.35
C PRO A 116 12.42 -4.50 9.08
N LEU A 117 13.62 -3.91 9.06
CA LEU A 117 13.81 -2.50 8.71
C LEU A 117 13.61 -2.23 7.21
N SER A 118 13.83 -3.23 6.35
CA SER A 118 13.73 -3.11 4.90
C SER A 118 12.32 -3.38 4.36
N VAL A 119 11.63 -4.40 4.89
CA VAL A 119 10.32 -4.86 4.40
C VAL A 119 9.20 -4.70 5.43
N GLY A 120 9.52 -4.23 6.64
CA GLY A 120 8.56 -4.17 7.74
C GLY A 120 8.17 -5.56 8.20
N VAL A 121 6.86 -5.82 8.17
CA VAL A 121 6.23 -7.10 8.54
C VAL A 121 6.21 -8.12 7.40
N GLY A 122 6.60 -7.72 6.18
CA GLY A 122 6.67 -8.61 5.01
C GLY A 122 5.65 -8.28 3.93
N HIS A 123 5.38 -9.27 3.08
CA HIS A 123 4.45 -9.17 1.95
C HIS A 123 3.00 -9.30 2.42
N ILE A 124 2.10 -8.46 1.89
CA ILE A 124 0.71 -8.44 2.33
C ILE A 124 -0.05 -9.62 1.73
N ASN A 125 -0.75 -10.36 2.60
CA ASN A 125 -1.69 -11.39 2.20
C ASN A 125 -3.13 -10.92 2.42
N SER A 126 -3.80 -10.47 1.36
CA SER A 126 -5.17 -9.96 1.44
C SER A 126 -6.20 -11.04 1.77
N ALA A 127 -5.95 -12.29 1.37
CA ALA A 127 -6.86 -13.40 1.63
C ALA A 127 -6.90 -13.74 3.13
N MET A 128 -5.73 -13.83 3.76
CA MET A 128 -5.63 -14.04 5.21
C MET A 128 -6.10 -12.81 6.00
N ALA A 129 -5.80 -11.59 5.53
CA ALA A 129 -6.24 -10.36 6.18
C ALA A 129 -7.77 -10.18 6.26
N SER A 130 -8.52 -10.88 5.40
CA SER A 130 -9.99 -10.86 5.44
C SER A 130 -10.57 -11.62 6.64
N ASN A 131 -9.84 -12.57 7.22
CA ASN A 131 -10.26 -13.29 8.41
C ASN A 131 -9.04 -13.57 9.30
N PRO A 132 -8.50 -12.54 9.96
CA PRO A 132 -7.33 -12.65 10.80
C PRO A 132 -7.68 -13.41 12.10
N GLU A 133 -6.73 -14.17 12.61
CA GLU A 133 -6.89 -14.88 13.88
C GLU A 133 -6.85 -13.91 15.07
N LEU A 134 -6.06 -12.84 14.97
CA LEU A 134 -5.90 -11.82 16.00
C LEU A 134 -5.79 -10.43 15.39
N VAL A 135 -6.46 -9.47 16.01
CA VAL A 135 -6.42 -8.06 15.64
C VAL A 135 -6.17 -7.22 16.88
N TYR A 136 -5.16 -6.36 16.81
CA TYR A 136 -4.90 -5.33 17.81
C TYR A 136 -5.69 -4.08 17.44
N ASP A 137 -6.66 -3.72 18.28
CA ASP A 137 -7.36 -2.45 18.17
C ASP A 137 -6.69 -1.43 19.10
N ALA A 138 -6.57 -0.20 18.62
CA ALA A 138 -5.97 0.91 19.36
C ALA A 138 -6.84 2.14 19.16
N ASP A 139 -7.33 2.69 20.27
CA ASP A 139 -8.15 3.88 20.31
C ASP A 139 -7.27 5.14 20.32
N THR A 140 -7.87 6.31 20.04
CA THR A 140 -7.15 7.59 20.05
C THR A 140 -6.66 8.03 21.43
N SER A 141 -7.09 7.33 22.48
CA SER A 141 -6.74 7.60 23.88
C SER A 141 -5.59 6.74 24.41
N ASP A 142 -5.10 5.78 23.64
CA ASP A 142 -3.88 5.00 23.91
C ASP A 142 -2.61 5.72 23.45
#